data_AF-A0AAX4PA86-F1
#
_entry.id   AF-A0AAX4PA86-F1
#
_cell.length_a   1.000
_cell.length_b   1.000
_cell.length_c   1.000
_cell.angle_alpha   90.00
_cell.angle_beta   90.00
_cell.angle_gamma   90.00
#
_symmetry.space_group_name_H-M   'P 1'
#
loop_
_entity.id
_entity.type
_entity.pdbx_description
1 polymer ?
#
loop_
_entity_poly.entity_id
_entity_poly.type
_entity_poly.pdbx_seq_one_letter_code
_entity_poly.pdbx_strand_id
1 'polypeptide(L)'
;MTRGAGEPSAKRAKVDEEEDPLVRRKEEVVRLLERASAKGKGNARAKKELVTLCTDFEAKNEKLLGRLLPELWEKIVDEYLDQNDLFSFAMTCRFFRDTTEDLGWELETNLNPKRLIELRRSGKMVPHSLGWFQWVCDTFEFVPLKYAAFQGSVEILRWLMEEKGWQPAADTGWWAGMGGSVEVLEYVKGKGYELNGAACAGAARGGHLEALKFLRGLDPPCPWNKYACSWAAEEGRLEVLKWLRSQDPPCPWDERTCEEAAEGGQLEVLKWVRSQDPPCPWSYGTCFMAARYGYLEVLKWSRSQAPPCPWDPRTCSEAAKGGHLDVLKWVRSQDPPCPWNGWTCSVAAGGGHLEVLKWLRDQDPPCPWSRIECRGEAKYDHQHIIDWIDQQEDESDVEFFHVM
;
A
#
# COMPACT_ATOMS: atom_id res chain seq x y z
N MET A 1 -14.66 -48.93 -59.74
CA MET A 1 -14.34 -48.20 -58.48
C MET A 1 -13.67 -46.90 -58.87
N THR A 2 -14.42 -45.83 -58.75
CA THR A 2 -14.15 -44.50 -59.33
C THR A 2 -13.36 -43.60 -58.39
N ARG A 3 -12.32 -42.97 -58.98
CA ARG A 3 -11.81 -41.61 -58.77
C ARG A 3 -11.37 -41.18 -57.36
N GLY A 4 -10.05 -40.94 -57.27
CA GLY A 4 -9.43 -40.17 -56.20
C GLY A 4 -9.83 -38.69 -56.24
N ALA A 5 -10.00 -38.14 -55.04
CA ALA A 5 -9.88 -36.73 -54.70
C ALA A 5 -8.58 -36.65 -53.86
N GLY A 6 -7.57 -35.84 -54.16
CA GLY A 6 -7.65 -34.46 -54.58
C GLY A 6 -7.56 -33.57 -53.33
N GLU A 7 -6.46 -33.66 -52.59
CA GLU A 7 -6.17 -32.73 -51.48
C GLU A 7 -6.01 -31.31 -52.04
N PRO A 8 -6.71 -30.29 -51.51
CA PRO A 8 -6.52 -28.92 -51.94
C PRO A 8 -5.28 -28.34 -51.26
N SER A 9 -4.27 -28.06 -52.09
CA SER A 9 -3.11 -27.21 -51.82
C SER A 9 -3.53 -25.86 -51.23
N ALA A 10 -3.35 -25.68 -49.92
CA ALA A 10 -3.44 -24.38 -49.26
C ALA A 10 -2.13 -23.63 -49.51
N LYS A 11 -2.16 -22.71 -50.47
CA LYS A 11 -1.11 -21.73 -50.75
C LYS A 11 -0.75 -20.99 -49.47
N ARG A 12 0.48 -21.18 -48.99
CA ARG A 12 1.10 -20.37 -47.93
C ARG A 12 1.27 -18.96 -48.50
N ALA A 13 0.32 -18.07 -48.24
CA ALA A 13 0.50 -16.64 -48.44
C ALA A 13 1.61 -16.19 -47.48
N LYS A 14 2.77 -15.83 -48.02
CA LYS A 14 3.75 -15.03 -47.28
C LYS A 14 3.09 -13.67 -47.05
N VAL A 15 2.60 -13.45 -45.84
CA VAL A 15 2.33 -12.09 -45.35
C VAL A 15 3.70 -11.60 -44.88
N ASP A 16 4.28 -10.68 -45.62
CA ASP A 16 5.42 -9.90 -45.13
C ASP A 16 4.89 -9.08 -43.94
N GLU A 17 5.18 -9.53 -42.71
CA GLU A 17 4.84 -8.81 -41.49
C GLU A 17 5.69 -7.55 -41.41
N GLU A 18 5.09 -6.42 -41.80
CA GLU A 18 5.63 -5.10 -41.57
C GLU A 18 5.66 -4.85 -40.05
N GLU A 19 6.86 -4.89 -39.48
CA GLU A 19 7.14 -4.76 -38.05
C GLU A 19 6.47 -3.50 -37.46
N ASP A 20 5.72 -3.71 -36.36
CA ASP A 20 4.85 -2.71 -35.73
C ASP A 20 5.59 -1.39 -35.43
N PRO A 21 5.09 -0.23 -35.92
CA PRO A 21 5.72 1.08 -35.68
C PRO A 21 5.99 1.39 -34.20
N LEU A 22 5.14 0.92 -33.29
CA LEU A 22 5.35 1.09 -31.84
C LEU A 22 6.51 0.25 -31.32
N VAL A 23 6.67 -0.97 -31.84
CA VAL A 23 7.78 -1.88 -31.50
C VAL A 23 9.11 -1.29 -32.01
N ARG A 24 9.14 -0.79 -33.25
CA ARG A 24 10.32 -0.11 -33.80
C ARG A 24 10.71 1.12 -32.97
N ARG A 25 9.73 1.94 -32.60
CA ARG A 25 9.94 3.14 -31.77
C ARG A 25 10.42 2.80 -30.37
N LYS A 26 9.91 1.72 -29.76
CA LYS A 26 10.39 1.16 -28.49
C LYS A 26 11.85 0.76 -28.59
N GLU A 27 12.22 -0.01 -29.61
CA GLU A 27 13.62 -0.44 -29.79
C GLU A 27 14.58 0.74 -29.93
N GLU A 28 14.17 1.82 -30.61
CA GLU A 28 14.98 3.01 -30.77
C GLU A 28 15.18 3.75 -29.43
N VAL A 29 14.11 3.91 -28.64
CA VAL A 29 14.17 4.54 -27.31
C VAL A 29 15.01 3.70 -26.34
N VAL A 30 14.89 2.37 -26.39
CA VAL A 30 15.72 1.45 -25.59
C VAL A 30 17.19 1.59 -25.95
N ARG A 31 17.56 1.58 -27.24
CA ARG A 31 18.94 1.80 -27.69
C ARG A 31 19.51 3.15 -27.23
N LEU A 32 18.67 4.19 -27.17
CA LEU A 32 19.08 5.52 -26.66
C LEU A 32 19.32 5.51 -25.15
N LEU A 33 18.52 4.77 -24.38
CA LEU A 33 18.69 4.60 -22.94
C LEU A 33 19.95 3.77 -22.62
N GLU A 34 20.18 2.68 -23.35
CA GLU A 34 21.38 1.83 -23.21
C GLU A 34 22.66 2.63 -23.49
N ARG A 35 22.69 3.41 -24.58
CA ARG A 35 23.84 4.27 -24.93
C ARG A 35 24.11 5.36 -23.90
N ALA A 36 23.06 5.87 -23.25
CA ALA A 36 23.20 6.87 -22.18
C ALA A 36 23.73 6.23 -20.89
N SER A 37 23.20 5.05 -20.55
CA SER A 37 23.64 4.24 -19.41
C SER A 37 25.12 3.85 -19.52
N ALA A 38 25.57 3.39 -20.70
CA ALA A 38 26.97 3.06 -20.97
C ALA A 38 27.94 4.25 -20.82
N LYS A 39 27.42 5.49 -20.84
CA LYS A 39 28.19 6.73 -20.65
C LYS A 39 28.06 7.31 -19.24
N GLY A 40 27.41 6.60 -18.31
CA GLY A 40 27.17 7.07 -16.94
C GLY A 40 26.26 8.29 -16.87
N LYS A 41 25.42 8.53 -17.89
CA LYS A 41 24.54 9.70 -17.98
C LYS A 41 23.07 9.28 -18.12
N GLY A 42 22.17 9.99 -17.44
CA GLY A 42 20.74 9.83 -17.67
C GLY A 42 20.28 10.46 -18.98
N ASN A 43 19.29 9.86 -19.66
CA ASN A 43 18.61 10.46 -20.81
C ASN A 43 17.16 10.77 -20.45
N ALA A 44 16.93 11.94 -19.85
CA ALA A 44 15.60 12.37 -19.37
C ALA A 44 14.56 12.43 -20.51
N ARG A 45 15.00 12.76 -21.73
CA ARG A 45 14.13 12.78 -22.91
C ARG A 45 13.67 11.37 -23.30
N ALA A 46 14.60 10.42 -23.39
CA ALA A 46 14.25 9.03 -23.68
C ALA A 46 13.43 8.38 -22.56
N LYS A 47 13.66 8.75 -21.28
CA LYS A 47 12.80 8.32 -20.17
C LYS A 47 11.37 8.86 -20.29
N LYS A 48 11.21 10.14 -20.65
CA LYS A 48 9.89 10.74 -20.90
C LYS A 48 9.20 10.10 -22.11
N GLU A 49 9.95 9.80 -23.15
CA GLU A 49 9.45 9.13 -24.34
C GLU A 49 9.07 7.67 -24.08
N LEU A 50 9.78 6.97 -23.20
CA LEU A 50 9.40 5.65 -22.73
C LEU A 50 8.04 5.69 -22.01
N VAL A 51 7.80 6.69 -21.15
CA VAL A 51 6.50 6.87 -20.49
C VAL A 51 5.39 7.08 -21.53
N THR A 52 5.62 7.92 -22.55
CA THR A 52 4.66 8.11 -23.64
C THR A 52 4.43 6.84 -24.44
N LEU A 53 5.48 6.06 -24.72
CA LEU A 53 5.36 4.76 -25.39
C LEU A 53 4.55 3.77 -24.58
N CYS A 54 4.75 3.71 -23.26
CA CYS A 54 3.93 2.87 -22.38
C CYS A 54 2.45 3.27 -22.48
N THR A 55 2.13 4.57 -22.48
CA THR A 55 0.76 5.04 -22.69
C THR A 55 0.22 4.70 -24.09
N ASP A 56 1.04 4.78 -25.14
CA ASP A 56 0.65 4.42 -26.51
C ASP A 56 0.39 2.90 -26.64
N PHE A 57 1.20 2.06 -25.97
CA PHE A 57 1.00 0.62 -25.89
C PHE A 57 -0.22 0.26 -25.04
N GLU A 58 -0.45 0.95 -23.93
CA GLU A 58 -1.66 0.81 -23.12
C GLU A 58 -2.90 1.10 -23.96
N ALA A 59 -2.93 2.21 -24.69
CA ALA A 59 -4.04 2.57 -25.58
C ALA A 59 -4.23 1.57 -26.73
N LYS A 60 -3.14 0.97 -27.25
CA LYS A 60 -3.21 -0.10 -28.24
C LYS A 60 -3.77 -1.39 -27.64
N ASN A 61 -3.31 -1.77 -26.45
CA ASN A 61 -3.76 -2.97 -25.75
C ASN A 61 -5.22 -2.83 -25.33
N GLU A 62 -5.64 -1.67 -24.84
CA GLU A 62 -7.05 -1.32 -24.58
C GLU A 62 -7.92 -1.52 -25.84
N LYS A 63 -7.45 -1.09 -27.01
CA LYS A 63 -8.17 -1.34 -28.29
C LYS A 63 -8.19 -2.81 -28.71
N LEU A 64 -7.21 -3.62 -28.33
CA LEU A 64 -7.16 -5.05 -28.66
C LEU A 64 -8.02 -5.86 -27.69
N LEU A 65 -7.90 -5.58 -26.40
CA LEU A 65 -8.61 -6.20 -25.30
C LEU A 65 -10.09 -5.80 -25.26
N GLY A 66 -10.42 -4.56 -25.63
CA GLY A 66 -11.79 -4.09 -25.82
C GLY A 66 -12.51 -4.70 -27.04
N ARG A 67 -11.85 -5.52 -27.85
CA ARG A 67 -12.49 -6.32 -28.92
C ARG A 67 -12.96 -7.69 -28.44
N LEU A 68 -12.55 -8.09 -27.23
CA LEU A 68 -13.08 -9.29 -26.61
C LEU A 68 -14.53 -9.01 -26.20
N LEU A 69 -15.40 -9.98 -26.48
CA LEU A 69 -16.80 -9.88 -26.07
C LEU A 69 -16.90 -9.99 -24.54
N PRO A 70 -17.86 -9.32 -23.88
CA PRO A 70 -18.05 -9.40 -22.44
C PRO A 70 -18.15 -10.84 -21.90
N GLU A 71 -18.76 -11.75 -22.65
CA GLU A 71 -18.92 -13.16 -22.27
C GLU A 71 -17.58 -13.92 -22.29
N LEU A 72 -16.61 -13.47 -23.10
CA LEU A 72 -15.24 -13.99 -23.08
C LEU A 72 -14.46 -13.45 -21.90
N TRP A 73 -14.73 -12.22 -21.47
CA TRP A 73 -14.15 -11.64 -20.26
C TRP A 73 -14.64 -12.35 -19.01
N GLU A 74 -15.95 -12.54 -18.88
CA GLU A 74 -16.54 -13.35 -17.80
C GLU A 74 -15.91 -14.73 -17.77
N LYS A 75 -15.79 -15.40 -18.92
CA LYS A 75 -15.15 -16.71 -19.00
C LYS A 75 -13.68 -16.70 -18.58
N ILE A 76 -12.89 -15.70 -18.99
CA ILE A 76 -11.49 -15.58 -18.59
C ILE A 76 -11.39 -15.41 -17.07
N VAL A 77 -12.23 -14.56 -16.49
CA VAL A 77 -12.22 -14.24 -15.07
C VAL A 77 -12.76 -15.41 -14.23
N ASP A 78 -13.84 -16.07 -14.66
CA ASP A 78 -14.50 -17.15 -13.92
C ASP A 78 -13.81 -18.51 -14.09
N GLU A 79 -13.38 -18.87 -15.31
CA GLU A 79 -12.89 -20.21 -15.61
C GLU A 79 -11.37 -20.33 -15.63
N TYR A 80 -10.66 -19.23 -15.88
CA TYR A 80 -9.22 -19.27 -16.16
C TYR A 80 -8.35 -18.46 -15.19
N LEU A 81 -8.93 -17.59 -14.37
CA LEU A 81 -8.22 -16.80 -13.38
C LEU A 81 -8.71 -17.17 -11.98
N ASP A 82 -7.82 -17.72 -11.16
CA ASP A 82 -8.11 -17.87 -9.74
C ASP A 82 -7.99 -16.54 -8.99
N GLN A 83 -8.47 -16.48 -7.75
CA GLN A 83 -8.48 -15.26 -6.93
C GLN A 83 -7.09 -14.60 -6.79
N ASN A 84 -6.00 -15.36 -6.89
CA ASN A 84 -4.63 -14.86 -6.78
C ASN A 84 -4.10 -14.36 -8.12
N ASP A 85 -4.46 -15.02 -9.22
CA ASP A 85 -4.17 -14.54 -10.56
C ASP A 85 -4.95 -13.25 -10.86
N LEU A 86 -6.19 -13.12 -10.40
CA LEU A 86 -6.98 -11.88 -10.45
C LEU A 86 -6.27 -10.73 -9.75
N PHE A 87 -5.78 -10.98 -8.53
CA PHE A 87 -5.01 -9.99 -7.78
C PHE A 87 -3.78 -9.55 -8.57
N SER A 88 -2.96 -10.51 -9.00
CA SER A 88 -1.74 -10.21 -9.75
C SER A 88 -2.01 -9.52 -11.09
N PHE A 89 -3.06 -9.89 -11.80
CA PHE A 89 -3.44 -9.30 -13.08
C PHE A 89 -3.91 -7.84 -12.92
N ALA A 90 -4.65 -7.57 -11.85
CA ALA A 90 -5.11 -6.22 -11.51
C ALA A 90 -3.99 -5.30 -10.99
N MET A 91 -2.94 -5.87 -10.41
CA MET A 91 -1.72 -5.15 -10.04
C MET A 91 -0.92 -4.72 -11.27
N THR A 92 -1.09 -5.41 -12.41
CA THR A 92 -0.27 -5.23 -13.62
C THR A 92 -1.01 -4.62 -14.81
N CYS A 93 -2.35 -4.59 -14.81
CA CYS A 93 -3.15 -4.13 -15.95
C CYS A 93 -4.26 -3.15 -15.51
N ARG A 94 -4.12 -1.87 -15.89
CA ARG A 94 -5.14 -0.84 -15.64
C ARG A 94 -6.46 -1.15 -16.34
N PHE A 95 -6.41 -1.48 -17.63
CA PHE A 95 -7.61 -1.82 -18.42
C PHE A 95 -8.40 -2.95 -17.78
N PHE A 96 -7.71 -3.99 -17.28
CA PHE A 96 -8.37 -5.08 -16.57
C PHE A 96 -9.09 -4.58 -15.32
N ARG A 97 -8.40 -3.82 -14.46
CA ARG A 97 -9.00 -3.28 -13.24
C ARG A 97 -10.27 -2.48 -13.56
N ASP A 98 -10.19 -1.58 -14.52
CA ASP A 98 -11.30 -0.72 -14.90
C ASP A 98 -12.46 -1.57 -15.50
N THR A 99 -12.13 -2.58 -16.33
CA THR A 99 -13.13 -3.53 -16.89
C THR A 99 -13.80 -4.37 -15.81
N THR A 100 -13.04 -4.85 -14.82
CA THR A 100 -13.60 -5.64 -13.72
C THR A 100 -14.48 -4.80 -12.78
N GLU A 101 -14.12 -3.53 -12.57
CA GLU A 101 -14.92 -2.56 -11.82
C GLU A 101 -16.24 -2.26 -12.56
N ASP A 102 -16.19 -2.05 -13.88
CA ASP A 102 -17.37 -1.87 -14.74
C ASP A 102 -18.31 -3.11 -14.73
N LEU A 103 -17.74 -4.31 -14.60
CA LEU A 103 -18.48 -5.56 -14.45
C LEU A 103 -19.01 -5.80 -13.02
N GLY A 104 -18.72 -4.91 -12.07
CA GLY A 104 -19.19 -4.99 -10.68
C GLY A 104 -18.40 -5.96 -9.79
N TRP A 105 -17.17 -6.31 -10.18
CA TRP A 105 -16.30 -7.19 -9.40
C TRP A 105 -15.50 -6.38 -8.39
N GLU A 106 -15.59 -6.76 -7.12
CA GLU A 106 -14.88 -6.08 -6.03
C GLU A 106 -13.40 -6.48 -6.03
N LEU A 107 -12.60 -5.81 -6.87
CA LEU A 107 -11.16 -6.01 -6.91
C LEU A 107 -10.44 -5.08 -5.94
N GLU A 108 -9.98 -5.65 -4.82
CA GLU A 108 -9.07 -5.01 -3.89
C GLU A 108 -7.67 -4.82 -4.52
N THR A 109 -7.54 -3.87 -5.43
CA THR A 109 -6.27 -3.55 -6.12
C THR A 109 -5.36 -2.62 -5.33
N ASN A 110 -5.70 -2.34 -4.08
CA ASN A 110 -4.90 -1.41 -3.30
C ASN A 110 -3.54 -2.07 -3.02
N LEU A 111 -2.50 -1.62 -3.75
CA LEU A 111 -1.07 -1.98 -3.67
C LEU A 111 -0.46 -1.70 -2.29
N ASN A 112 -1.30 -1.58 -1.26
CA ASN A 112 -0.93 -1.26 0.09
C ASN A 112 -0.01 -2.37 0.61
N PRO A 113 1.23 -2.03 1.01
CA PRO A 113 2.14 -2.97 1.64
C PRO A 113 1.53 -3.74 2.82
N LYS A 114 0.58 -3.13 3.55
CA LYS A 114 -0.16 -3.79 4.63
C LYS A 114 -0.97 -5.00 4.13
N ARG A 115 -1.68 -4.87 3.00
CA ARG A 115 -2.50 -5.96 2.43
C ARG A 115 -1.63 -7.11 1.91
N LEU A 116 -0.48 -6.79 1.31
CA LEU A 116 0.49 -7.81 0.87
C LEU A 116 1.04 -8.62 2.06
N ILE A 117 1.31 -7.95 3.19
CA ILE A 117 1.72 -8.62 4.44
C ILE A 117 0.60 -9.50 4.98
N GLU A 118 -0.65 -9.02 5.00
CA GLU A 118 -1.81 -9.81 5.43
C GLU A 118 -2.00 -11.08 4.59
N LEU A 119 -1.99 -10.94 3.26
CA LEU A 119 -2.13 -12.07 2.33
C LEU A 119 -1.03 -13.10 2.54
N ARG A 120 0.22 -12.65 2.71
CA ARG A 120 1.35 -13.52 3.03
C ARG A 120 1.22 -14.20 4.40
N ARG A 121 0.81 -13.47 5.44
CA ARG A 121 0.54 -14.03 6.79
C ARG A 121 -0.56 -15.08 6.77
N SER A 122 -1.60 -14.85 5.97
CA SER A 122 -2.70 -15.81 5.81
C SER A 122 -2.32 -17.06 5.00
N GLY A 123 -1.13 -17.09 4.39
CA GLY A 123 -0.71 -18.18 3.50
C GLY A 123 -1.52 -18.25 2.21
N LYS A 124 -2.31 -17.22 1.89
CA LYS A 124 -3.19 -17.18 0.70
C LYS A 124 -2.44 -16.77 -0.56
N MET A 125 -1.25 -16.18 -0.42
CA MET A 125 -0.42 -15.79 -1.55
C MET A 125 0.23 -17.02 -2.19
N VAL A 126 -0.13 -17.33 -3.44
CA VAL A 126 0.45 -18.45 -4.19
C VAL A 126 1.80 -18.03 -4.78
N PRO A 127 2.87 -18.84 -4.63
CA PRO A 127 4.11 -18.61 -5.36
C PRO A 127 3.85 -18.86 -6.86
N HIS A 128 3.87 -17.80 -7.67
CA HIS A 128 3.69 -17.95 -9.12
C HIS A 128 4.94 -18.56 -9.77
N SER A 129 4.71 -19.42 -10.78
CA SER A 129 5.78 -20.09 -11.52
C SER A 129 6.51 -19.14 -12.47
N LEU A 130 7.72 -19.51 -12.90
CA LEU A 130 8.46 -18.78 -13.93
C LEU A 130 7.63 -18.62 -15.23
N GLY A 131 6.89 -19.65 -15.64
CA GLY A 131 6.07 -19.62 -16.86
C GLY A 131 4.93 -18.60 -16.80
N TRP A 132 4.30 -18.44 -15.63
CA TRP A 132 3.31 -17.38 -15.42
C TRP A 132 3.95 -15.99 -15.52
N PHE A 133 5.13 -15.81 -14.92
CA PHE A 133 5.88 -14.55 -15.00
C PHE A 133 6.27 -14.19 -16.43
N GLN A 134 6.73 -15.16 -17.19
CA GLN A 134 7.06 -15.01 -18.61
C GLN A 134 5.85 -14.50 -19.39
N TRP A 135 4.69 -15.15 -19.23
CA TRP A 135 3.46 -14.74 -19.89
C TRP A 135 3.05 -13.30 -19.53
N VAL A 136 3.04 -12.93 -18.25
CA VAL A 136 2.69 -11.56 -17.84
C VAL A 136 3.67 -10.54 -18.41
N CYS A 137 4.97 -10.80 -18.38
CA CYS A 137 5.97 -9.86 -18.91
C CYS A 137 5.93 -9.72 -20.44
N ASP A 138 5.59 -10.80 -21.14
CA ASP A 138 5.44 -10.79 -22.59
C ASP A 138 4.09 -10.18 -23.01
N THR A 139 3.09 -10.16 -22.13
CA THR A 139 1.74 -9.62 -22.40
C THR A 139 1.53 -8.19 -21.88
N PHE A 140 2.16 -7.82 -20.76
CA PHE A 140 2.01 -6.53 -20.07
C PHE A 140 3.39 -5.90 -19.79
N GLU A 141 3.61 -4.64 -20.20
CA GLU A 141 4.85 -3.90 -19.91
C GLU A 141 4.87 -3.35 -18.47
N PHE A 142 4.83 -4.23 -17.46
CA PHE A 142 4.99 -3.87 -16.05
C PHE A 142 6.40 -4.18 -15.52
N VAL A 143 6.76 -3.68 -14.33
CA VAL A 143 8.05 -3.91 -13.64
C VAL A 143 7.96 -5.11 -12.65
N PRO A 144 8.07 -6.36 -13.11
CA PRO A 144 7.93 -7.59 -12.30
C PRO A 144 9.02 -7.76 -11.23
N LEU A 145 10.09 -6.97 -11.32
CA LEU A 145 11.30 -7.15 -10.52
C LEU A 145 11.05 -6.92 -9.02
N LYS A 146 10.18 -5.97 -8.66
CA LYS A 146 9.79 -5.72 -7.26
C LYS A 146 9.04 -6.91 -6.66
N TYR A 147 8.14 -7.49 -7.46
CA TYR A 147 7.34 -8.62 -7.03
C TYR A 147 8.18 -9.89 -6.93
N ALA A 148 9.04 -10.16 -7.91
CA ALA A 148 9.96 -11.29 -7.87
C ALA A 148 10.89 -11.22 -6.64
N ALA A 149 11.35 -10.01 -6.29
CA ALA A 149 12.12 -9.77 -5.08
C ALA A 149 11.32 -10.03 -3.80
N PHE A 150 10.06 -9.60 -3.75
CA PHE A 150 9.18 -9.84 -2.60
C PHE A 150 8.80 -11.32 -2.42
N GLN A 151 8.56 -12.06 -3.52
CA GLN A 151 8.22 -13.48 -3.46
C GLN A 151 9.38 -14.37 -3.01
N GLY A 152 10.63 -13.93 -3.22
CA GLY A 152 11.81 -14.74 -2.93
C GLY A 152 12.30 -15.59 -4.11
N SER A 153 11.84 -15.31 -5.33
CA SER A 153 12.16 -16.14 -6.50
C SER A 153 13.44 -15.68 -7.21
N VAL A 154 14.58 -16.26 -6.82
CA VAL A 154 15.88 -16.01 -7.47
C VAL A 154 15.86 -16.36 -8.96
N GLU A 155 15.14 -17.41 -9.34
CA GLU A 155 15.00 -17.85 -10.74
C GLU A 155 14.36 -16.76 -11.62
N ILE A 156 13.25 -16.18 -11.15
CA ILE A 156 12.54 -15.11 -11.86
C ILE A 156 13.38 -13.84 -11.89
N LEU A 157 14.03 -13.47 -10.78
CA LEU A 157 14.94 -12.31 -10.76
C LEU A 157 16.10 -12.48 -11.74
N ARG A 158 16.67 -13.68 -11.81
CA ARG A 158 17.75 -14.00 -12.75
C ARG A 158 17.29 -13.85 -14.18
N TRP A 159 16.17 -14.45 -14.52
CA TRP A 159 15.57 -14.35 -15.84
C TRP A 159 15.31 -12.89 -16.25
N LEU A 160 14.73 -12.08 -15.34
CA LEU A 160 14.46 -10.66 -15.59
C LEU A 160 15.74 -9.84 -15.82
N MET A 161 16.75 -10.04 -14.99
CA MET A 161 17.98 -9.23 -15.01
C MET A 161 18.93 -9.65 -16.12
N GLU A 162 19.05 -10.95 -16.39
CA GLU A 162 20.05 -11.50 -17.33
C GLU A 162 19.49 -11.67 -18.75
N GLU A 163 18.26 -12.17 -18.90
CA GLU A 163 17.69 -12.43 -20.23
C GLU A 163 16.92 -11.23 -20.78
N LYS A 164 16.17 -10.53 -19.92
CA LYS A 164 15.35 -9.38 -20.33
C LYS A 164 16.04 -8.04 -20.10
N GLY A 165 17.22 -8.01 -19.45
CA GLY A 165 18.02 -6.80 -19.24
C GLY A 165 17.44 -5.79 -18.24
N TRP A 166 16.46 -6.20 -17.43
CA TRP A 166 15.80 -5.30 -16.48
C TRP A 166 16.75 -4.90 -15.36
N GLN A 167 16.83 -3.60 -15.10
CA GLN A 167 17.62 -3.06 -14.01
C GLN A 167 16.75 -2.95 -12.75
N PRO A 168 17.19 -3.50 -11.59
CA PRO A 168 16.59 -3.26 -10.30
C PRO A 168 16.36 -1.77 -10.02
N ALA A 169 15.14 -1.47 -9.58
CA ALA A 169 14.83 -0.15 -9.06
C ALA A 169 15.50 0.06 -7.69
N ALA A 170 15.71 1.32 -7.30
CA ALA A 170 16.38 1.67 -6.04
C ALA A 170 15.69 1.08 -4.78
N ASP A 171 14.40 0.73 -4.87
CA ASP A 171 13.61 0.12 -3.79
C ASP A 171 13.64 -1.42 -3.81
N THR A 172 14.32 -2.07 -4.76
CA THR A 172 14.38 -3.55 -4.87
C THR A 172 14.88 -4.20 -3.58
N GLY A 173 15.88 -3.60 -2.93
CA GLY A 173 16.39 -4.09 -1.64
C GLY A 173 15.33 -4.08 -0.53
N TRP A 174 14.43 -3.09 -0.53
CA TRP A 174 13.31 -3.04 0.41
C TRP A 174 12.32 -4.17 0.16
N TRP A 175 11.95 -4.43 -1.11
CA TRP A 175 11.05 -5.53 -1.47
C TRP A 175 11.67 -6.90 -1.17
N ALA A 176 12.95 -7.09 -1.45
CA ALA A 176 13.70 -8.29 -1.10
C ALA A 176 13.75 -8.51 0.42
N GLY A 177 14.05 -7.44 1.19
CA GLY A 177 14.03 -7.48 2.64
C GLY A 177 12.65 -7.82 3.17
N MET A 178 11.62 -7.14 2.69
CA MET A 178 10.22 -7.41 3.01
C MET A 178 9.79 -8.83 2.64
N GLY A 179 10.40 -9.37 1.59
CA GLY A 179 10.24 -10.75 1.15
C GLY A 179 10.92 -11.78 2.04
N GLY A 180 11.94 -11.38 2.81
CA GLY A 180 12.62 -12.23 3.77
C GLY A 180 13.53 -13.32 3.20
N SER A 181 13.61 -13.48 1.88
CA SER A 181 14.49 -14.47 1.26
C SER A 181 15.94 -13.99 1.29
N VAL A 182 16.77 -14.72 2.04
CA VAL A 182 18.21 -14.47 2.12
C VAL A 182 18.86 -14.71 0.76
N GLU A 183 18.40 -15.71 0.01
CA GLU A 183 18.91 -16.07 -1.31
C GLU A 183 18.70 -14.94 -2.33
N VAL A 184 17.54 -14.26 -2.28
CA VAL A 184 17.30 -13.07 -3.10
C VAL A 184 18.20 -11.91 -2.70
N LEU A 185 18.38 -11.67 -1.40
CA LEU A 185 19.28 -10.61 -0.92
C LEU A 185 20.73 -10.87 -1.33
N GLU A 186 21.19 -12.12 -1.25
CA GLU A 186 22.50 -12.57 -1.74
C GLU A 186 22.64 -12.37 -3.25
N TYR A 187 21.64 -12.78 -4.02
CA TYR A 187 21.65 -12.64 -5.47
C TYR A 187 21.73 -11.16 -5.90
N VAL A 188 20.89 -10.30 -5.31
CA VAL A 188 20.87 -8.86 -5.59
C VAL A 188 22.21 -8.22 -5.23
N LYS A 189 22.79 -8.56 -4.07
CA LYS A 189 24.12 -8.09 -3.67
C LYS A 189 25.22 -8.57 -4.63
N GLY A 190 25.18 -9.85 -5.02
CA GLY A 190 26.16 -10.46 -5.94
C GLY A 190 26.17 -9.82 -7.33
N LYS A 191 25.06 -9.18 -7.73
CA LYS A 191 24.98 -8.38 -8.96
C LYS A 191 25.47 -6.93 -8.82
N GLY A 192 26.00 -6.56 -7.65
CA GLY A 192 26.58 -5.25 -7.39
C GLY A 192 25.58 -4.18 -6.94
N TYR A 193 24.35 -4.57 -6.58
CA TYR A 193 23.35 -3.62 -6.06
C TYR A 193 23.54 -3.39 -4.56
N GLU A 194 23.45 -2.13 -4.17
CA GLU A 194 23.63 -1.72 -2.78
C GLU A 194 22.42 -2.12 -1.92
N LEU A 195 22.66 -2.95 -0.91
CA LEU A 195 21.73 -3.17 0.18
C LEU A 195 21.93 -2.09 1.25
N ASN A 196 20.88 -1.36 1.56
CA ASN A 196 20.92 -0.21 2.47
C ASN A 196 19.89 -0.37 3.60
N GLY A 197 19.73 0.66 4.43
CA GLY A 197 18.80 0.63 5.55
C GLY A 197 17.34 0.39 5.16
N ALA A 198 16.94 0.66 3.92
CA ALA A 198 15.60 0.28 3.43
C ALA A 198 15.43 -1.25 3.37
N ALA A 199 16.45 -2.01 3.00
CA ALA A 199 16.40 -3.48 3.05
C ALA A 199 16.19 -3.97 4.49
N CYS A 200 16.89 -3.37 5.46
CA CYS A 200 16.69 -3.67 6.88
C CYS A 200 15.27 -3.32 7.33
N ALA A 201 14.73 -2.17 6.91
CA ALA A 201 13.37 -1.77 7.28
C ALA A 201 12.29 -2.66 6.67
N GLY A 202 12.49 -3.10 5.41
CA GLY A 202 11.64 -4.10 4.77
C GLY A 202 11.64 -5.41 5.54
N ALA A 203 12.83 -5.94 5.85
CA ALA A 203 12.97 -7.18 6.63
C ALA A 203 12.38 -7.07 8.04
N ALA A 204 12.54 -5.92 8.69
CA ALA A 204 11.96 -5.65 9.99
C ALA A 204 10.42 -5.64 9.95
N ARG A 205 9.83 -4.96 8.95
CA ARG A 205 8.38 -4.95 8.71
C ARG A 205 7.82 -6.36 8.42
N GLY A 206 8.51 -7.11 7.56
CA GLY A 206 8.15 -8.49 7.22
C GLY A 206 8.27 -9.48 8.38
N GLY A 207 9.04 -9.13 9.43
CA GLY A 207 9.29 -10.02 10.56
C GLY A 207 10.42 -11.04 10.30
N HIS A 208 11.30 -10.77 9.35
CA HIS A 208 12.28 -11.74 8.84
C HIS A 208 13.64 -11.61 9.54
N LEU A 209 13.77 -12.29 10.67
CA LEU A 209 14.96 -12.22 11.52
C LEU A 209 16.23 -12.73 10.82
N GLU A 210 16.15 -13.81 10.04
CA GLU A 210 17.32 -14.35 9.33
C GLU A 210 17.80 -13.40 8.22
N ALA A 211 16.88 -12.75 7.51
CA ALA A 211 17.22 -11.71 6.55
C ALA A 211 17.92 -10.52 7.24
N LEU A 212 17.44 -10.11 8.42
CA LEU A 212 18.10 -9.06 9.21
C LEU A 212 19.51 -9.45 9.68
N LYS A 213 19.69 -10.69 10.16
CA LYS A 213 21.01 -11.22 10.53
C LYS A 213 21.96 -11.24 9.34
N PHE A 214 21.48 -11.69 8.17
CA PHE A 214 22.25 -11.64 6.93
C PHE A 214 22.69 -10.21 6.59
N LEU A 215 21.76 -9.26 6.58
CA LEU A 215 22.03 -7.84 6.28
C LEU A 215 23.03 -7.22 7.26
N ARG A 216 23.04 -7.65 8.52
CA ARG A 216 23.99 -7.22 9.54
C ARG A 216 25.33 -7.94 9.51
N GLY A 217 25.40 -9.13 8.92
CA GLY A 217 26.64 -9.86 8.68
C GLY A 217 27.43 -9.40 7.45
N LEU A 218 26.92 -8.43 6.68
CA LEU A 218 27.64 -7.89 5.53
C LEU A 218 28.85 -7.04 5.94
N ASP A 219 29.83 -6.92 5.04
CA ASP A 219 30.99 -6.04 5.19
C ASP A 219 30.97 -4.96 4.08
N PRO A 220 30.71 -3.67 4.42
CA PRO A 220 30.30 -3.16 5.73
C PRO A 220 28.84 -3.56 6.08
N PRO A 221 28.47 -3.61 7.37
CA PRO A 221 27.10 -3.93 7.79
C PRO A 221 26.08 -2.92 7.25
N CYS A 222 24.91 -3.39 6.82
CA CYS A 222 23.85 -2.47 6.39
C CYS A 222 23.49 -1.50 7.54
N PRO A 223 23.41 -0.19 7.26
CA PRO A 223 23.05 0.79 8.28
C PRO A 223 21.57 0.64 8.66
N TRP A 224 21.23 0.94 9.91
CA TRP A 224 19.83 1.12 10.28
C TRP A 224 19.27 2.38 9.64
N ASN A 225 17.99 2.35 9.28
CA ASN A 225 17.25 3.57 9.05
C ASN A 225 16.21 3.77 10.17
N LYS A 226 15.65 4.97 10.24
CA LYS A 226 14.64 5.34 11.24
C LYS A 226 13.33 4.54 11.17
N TYR A 227 13.10 3.79 10.09
CA TYR A 227 11.85 3.06 9.84
C TYR A 227 11.90 1.59 10.29
N ALA A 228 13.08 1.03 10.58
CA ALA A 228 13.20 -0.39 10.91
C ALA A 228 12.44 -0.75 12.20
N CYS A 229 12.63 0.02 13.28
CA CYS A 229 11.84 -0.15 14.50
C CYS A 229 10.37 0.23 14.29
N SER A 230 10.08 1.35 13.62
CA SER A 230 8.72 1.86 13.51
C SER A 230 7.80 0.92 12.73
N TRP A 231 8.25 0.40 11.58
CA TRP A 231 7.46 -0.55 10.79
C TRP A 231 7.41 -1.96 11.40
N ALA A 232 8.45 -2.39 12.13
CA ALA A 232 8.35 -3.62 12.92
C ALA A 232 7.30 -3.47 14.03
N ALA A 233 7.20 -2.28 14.62
CA ALA A 233 6.23 -1.97 15.65
C ALA A 233 4.80 -1.90 15.13
N GLU A 234 4.57 -1.26 13.97
CA GLU A 234 3.30 -1.27 13.23
C GLU A 234 2.76 -2.70 13.05
N GLU A 235 3.65 -3.60 12.63
CA GLU A 235 3.30 -4.95 12.24
C GLU A 235 3.31 -5.96 13.40
N GLY A 236 3.54 -5.52 14.63
CA GLY A 236 3.52 -6.37 15.82
C GLY A 236 4.73 -7.31 15.94
N ARG A 237 5.85 -7.01 15.27
CA ARG A 237 7.03 -7.89 15.19
C ARG A 237 7.90 -7.80 16.44
N LEU A 238 7.35 -8.21 17.58
CA LEU A 238 8.00 -8.07 18.89
C LEU A 238 9.39 -8.76 18.97
N GLU A 239 9.54 -9.97 18.43
CA GLU A 239 10.83 -10.68 18.46
C GLU A 239 11.90 -9.99 17.60
N VAL A 240 11.48 -9.38 16.48
CA VAL A 240 12.38 -8.54 15.68
C VAL A 240 12.78 -7.29 16.44
N LEU A 241 11.85 -6.61 17.10
CA LEU A 241 12.16 -5.43 17.91
C LEU A 241 13.13 -5.73 19.06
N LYS A 242 12.94 -6.85 19.77
CA LYS A 242 13.88 -7.33 20.79
C LYS A 242 15.27 -7.54 20.21
N TRP A 243 15.36 -8.16 19.04
CA TRP A 243 16.64 -8.39 18.38
C TRP A 243 17.28 -7.10 17.86
N LEU A 244 16.51 -6.17 17.27
CA LEU A 244 16.99 -4.87 16.83
C LEU A 244 17.54 -4.05 18.01
N ARG A 245 16.93 -4.20 19.18
CA ARG A 245 17.36 -3.53 20.40
C ARG A 245 18.64 -4.12 21.01
N SER A 246 18.93 -5.40 20.78
CA SER A 246 20.14 -6.06 21.29
C SER A 246 21.41 -5.82 20.45
N GLN A 247 21.31 -5.08 19.35
CA GLN A 247 22.45 -4.76 18.46
C GLN A 247 23.37 -3.69 19.06
N ASP A 248 24.61 -3.63 18.56
CA ASP A 248 25.59 -2.59 18.91
C ASP A 248 26.10 -1.86 17.64
N PRO A 249 25.81 -0.55 17.45
CA PRO A 249 24.86 0.24 18.23
C PRO A 249 23.41 -0.25 18.03
N PRO A 250 22.52 -0.06 19.01
CA PRO A 250 21.11 -0.43 18.88
C PRO A 250 20.44 0.29 17.72
N CYS A 251 19.45 -0.35 17.08
CA CYS A 251 18.63 0.34 16.10
C CYS A 251 17.91 1.52 16.78
N PRO A 252 18.01 2.75 16.24
CA PRO A 252 17.35 3.90 16.84
C PRO A 252 15.83 3.75 16.77
N TRP A 253 15.15 4.21 17.82
CA TRP A 253 13.71 4.43 17.85
C TRP A 253 13.42 5.87 18.26
N ASP A 254 12.23 6.34 17.90
CA ASP A 254 11.68 7.65 18.25
C ASP A 254 10.16 7.51 18.49
N GLU A 255 9.47 8.63 18.69
CA GLU A 255 8.03 8.65 18.98
C GLU A 255 7.21 7.88 17.94
N ARG A 256 7.66 7.86 16.68
CA ARG A 256 6.98 7.12 15.60
C ARG A 256 6.91 5.64 15.88
N THR A 257 7.83 5.07 16.64
CA THR A 257 7.75 3.65 17.00
C THR A 257 6.51 3.34 17.84
N CYS A 258 6.15 4.24 18.76
CA CYS A 258 4.90 4.13 19.52
C CYS A 258 3.67 4.51 18.69
N GLU A 259 3.76 5.54 17.84
CA GLU A 259 2.67 5.95 16.94
C GLU A 259 2.27 4.83 15.99
N GLU A 260 3.25 4.19 15.34
CA GLU A 260 3.04 3.08 14.40
C GLU A 260 2.54 1.83 15.12
N ALA A 261 3.07 1.51 16.30
CA ALA A 261 2.52 0.42 17.13
C ALA A 261 1.04 0.66 17.49
N ALA A 262 0.67 1.90 17.78
CA ALA A 262 -0.71 2.27 18.04
C ALA A 262 -1.58 2.23 16.77
N GLU A 263 -1.05 2.66 15.63
CA GLU A 263 -1.69 2.53 14.31
C GLU A 263 -1.95 1.05 13.93
N GLY A 264 -1.08 0.13 14.34
CA GLY A 264 -1.28 -1.31 14.13
C GLY A 264 -2.07 -2.02 15.24
N GLY A 265 -2.52 -1.31 16.27
CA GLY A 265 -3.23 -1.91 17.42
C GLY A 265 -2.36 -2.82 18.30
N GLN A 266 -1.04 -2.68 18.24
CA GLN A 266 -0.06 -3.61 18.82
C GLN A 266 0.22 -3.30 20.31
N LEU A 267 -0.76 -3.57 21.17
CA LEU A 267 -0.67 -3.30 22.60
C LEU A 267 0.54 -3.97 23.28
N GLU A 268 0.86 -5.21 22.93
CA GLU A 268 2.00 -5.92 23.54
C GLU A 268 3.35 -5.33 23.11
N VAL A 269 3.45 -4.82 21.88
CA VAL A 269 4.62 -4.06 21.43
C VAL A 269 4.75 -2.77 22.24
N LEU A 270 3.67 -2.01 22.40
CA LEU A 270 3.65 -0.78 23.19
C LEU A 270 4.08 -1.01 24.64
N LYS A 271 3.57 -2.06 25.29
CA LYS A 271 4.00 -2.48 26.64
C LYS A 271 5.49 -2.75 26.69
N TRP A 272 6.02 -3.47 25.69
CA TRP A 272 7.43 -3.82 25.65
C TRP A 272 8.34 -2.63 25.39
N VAL A 273 8.05 -1.77 24.40
CA VAL A 273 8.91 -0.60 24.10
C VAL A 273 8.91 0.43 25.23
N ARG A 274 7.81 0.52 25.99
CA ARG A 274 7.70 1.40 27.17
C ARG A 274 8.35 0.83 28.44
N SER A 275 8.66 -0.47 28.48
CA SER A 275 9.38 -1.08 29.61
C SER A 275 10.91 -1.05 29.47
N GLN A 276 11.44 -0.53 28.35
CA GLN A 276 12.87 -0.43 28.09
C GLN A 276 13.52 0.74 28.86
N ASP A 277 14.85 0.73 28.96
CA ASP A 277 15.64 1.81 29.57
C ASP A 277 16.68 2.38 28.57
N PRO A 278 16.56 3.65 28.15
CA PRO A 278 15.41 4.54 28.38
C PRO A 278 14.16 4.03 27.62
N PRO A 279 12.95 4.34 28.11
CA PRO A 279 11.73 3.87 27.47
C PRO A 279 11.53 4.60 26.14
N CYS A 280 10.97 3.92 25.14
CA CYS A 280 10.67 4.56 23.85
C CYS A 280 9.77 5.77 24.07
N PRO A 281 10.12 6.95 23.55
CA PRO A 281 9.27 8.13 23.70
C PRO A 281 7.95 7.92 22.95
N TRP A 282 6.92 8.63 23.39
CA TRP A 282 5.60 8.64 22.76
C TRP A 282 5.10 10.08 22.64
N SER A 283 4.13 10.30 21.76
CA SER A 283 3.59 11.63 21.48
C SER A 283 2.06 11.58 21.45
N TYR A 284 1.43 12.73 21.20
CA TYR A 284 0.01 12.83 20.88
C TYR A 284 -0.43 11.87 19.77
N GLY A 285 0.49 11.52 18.85
CA GLY A 285 0.28 10.58 17.76
C GLY A 285 -0.06 9.17 18.20
N THR A 286 0.48 8.72 19.34
CA THR A 286 0.14 7.39 19.86
C THR A 286 -1.35 7.30 20.20
N CYS A 287 -1.92 8.36 20.79
CA CYS A 287 -3.36 8.40 21.07
C CYS A 287 -4.21 8.60 19.81
N PHE A 288 -3.90 9.57 18.94
CA PHE A 288 -4.77 9.80 17.78
C PHE A 288 -4.71 8.68 16.74
N MET A 289 -3.59 7.96 16.60
CA MET A 289 -3.53 6.79 15.72
C MET A 289 -4.37 5.64 16.28
N ALA A 290 -4.25 5.32 17.57
CA ALA A 290 -5.11 4.31 18.20
C ALA A 290 -6.60 4.68 18.09
N ALA A 291 -6.93 5.96 18.23
CA ALA A 291 -8.28 6.47 18.10
C ALA A 291 -8.83 6.32 16.67
N ARG A 292 -8.01 6.64 15.65
CA ARG A 292 -8.37 6.53 14.24
C ARG A 292 -8.85 5.15 13.82
N TYR A 293 -8.24 4.11 14.39
CA TYR A 293 -8.50 2.72 14.04
C TYR A 293 -9.33 1.97 15.10
N GLY A 294 -9.86 2.69 16.10
CA GLY A 294 -10.81 2.12 17.06
C GLY A 294 -10.16 1.23 18.13
N TYR A 295 -8.85 1.33 18.34
CA TYR A 295 -8.13 0.49 19.31
C TYR A 295 -8.28 1.02 20.75
N LEU A 296 -9.48 0.88 21.29
CA LEU A 296 -9.85 1.38 22.62
C LEU A 296 -8.96 0.82 23.75
N GLU A 297 -8.55 -0.44 23.68
CA GLU A 297 -7.68 -1.06 24.70
C GLU A 297 -6.27 -0.47 24.69
N VAL A 298 -5.75 -0.08 23.51
CA VAL A 298 -4.48 0.65 23.39
C VAL A 298 -4.59 2.01 24.06
N LEU A 299 -5.69 2.73 23.85
CA LEU A 299 -5.95 4.02 24.49
C LEU A 299 -6.07 3.90 26.03
N LYS A 300 -6.87 2.94 26.52
CA LYS A 300 -7.02 2.69 27.95
C LYS A 300 -5.68 2.40 28.63
N TRP A 301 -4.88 1.53 28.02
CA TRP A 301 -3.57 1.20 28.56
C TRP A 301 -2.59 2.38 28.49
N SER A 302 -2.57 3.12 27.38
CA SER A 302 -1.65 4.27 27.22
C SER A 302 -1.96 5.40 28.22
N ARG A 303 -3.23 5.57 28.57
CA ARG A 303 -3.70 6.57 29.54
C ARG A 303 -3.56 6.13 31.00
N SER A 304 -3.38 4.83 31.27
CA SER A 304 -3.14 4.33 32.63
C SER A 304 -1.67 4.41 33.08
N GLN A 305 -0.74 4.79 32.20
CA GLN A 305 0.68 4.93 32.55
C GLN A 305 0.99 6.23 33.31
N ALA A 306 2.20 6.30 33.89
CA ALA A 306 2.72 7.47 34.59
C ALA A 306 4.08 7.94 34.00
N PRO A 307 4.18 9.15 33.42
CA PRO A 307 3.07 10.04 33.05
C PRO A 307 2.16 9.40 32.00
N PRO A 308 0.89 9.78 31.90
CA PRO A 308 -0.01 9.22 30.90
C PRO A 308 0.36 9.71 29.50
N CYS A 309 0.08 8.90 28.47
CA CYS A 309 0.30 9.31 27.08
C CYS A 309 -0.52 10.58 26.78
N PRO A 310 0.08 11.64 26.21
CA PRO A 310 -0.63 12.86 25.91
C PRO A 310 -1.67 12.64 24.79
N TRP A 311 -2.78 13.39 24.85
CA TRP A 311 -3.80 13.47 23.80
C TRP A 311 -4.15 14.93 23.53
N ASP A 312 -4.82 15.20 22.40
CA ASP A 312 -5.25 16.53 21.99
C ASP A 312 -6.54 16.42 21.14
N PRO A 313 -7.11 17.53 20.61
CA PRO A 313 -8.35 17.47 19.83
C PRO A 313 -8.30 16.51 18.63
N ARG A 314 -7.11 16.19 18.10
CA ARG A 314 -6.97 15.23 17.01
C ARG A 314 -7.35 13.82 17.44
N THR A 315 -7.23 13.46 18.72
CA THR A 315 -7.68 12.15 19.21
C THR A 315 -9.19 11.97 19.00
N CYS A 316 -10.00 13.00 19.33
CA CYS A 316 -11.44 12.98 19.04
C CYS A 316 -11.72 13.02 17.53
N SER A 317 -11.05 13.92 16.79
CA SER A 317 -11.27 14.04 15.35
C SER A 317 -10.91 12.77 14.58
N GLU A 318 -9.82 12.09 14.92
CA GLU A 318 -9.45 10.84 14.26
C GLU A 318 -10.39 9.68 14.64
N ALA A 319 -10.85 9.58 15.90
CA ALA A 319 -11.90 8.62 16.27
C ALA A 319 -13.20 8.88 15.48
N ALA A 320 -13.57 10.15 15.31
CA ALA A 320 -14.75 10.56 14.56
C ALA A 320 -14.61 10.23 13.06
N LYS A 321 -13.41 10.45 12.49
CA LYS A 321 -13.08 10.10 11.10
C LYS A 321 -13.10 8.60 10.82
N GLY A 322 -12.77 7.76 11.81
CA GLY A 322 -12.87 6.30 11.71
C GLY A 322 -14.24 5.74 12.10
N GLY A 323 -15.17 6.59 12.55
CA GLY A 323 -16.51 6.16 12.95
C GLY A 323 -16.58 5.47 14.31
N HIS A 324 -15.54 5.59 15.13
CA HIS A 324 -15.38 4.85 16.39
C HIS A 324 -16.08 5.55 17.56
N LEU A 325 -17.41 5.42 17.61
CA LEU A 325 -18.26 6.05 18.63
C LEU A 325 -17.94 5.57 20.06
N ASP A 326 -17.57 4.30 20.24
CA ASP A 326 -17.15 3.73 21.52
C ASP A 326 -15.88 4.40 22.06
N VAL A 327 -14.89 4.65 21.18
CA VAL A 327 -13.70 5.42 21.51
C VAL A 327 -14.06 6.84 21.92
N LEU A 328 -14.91 7.53 21.15
CA LEU A 328 -15.36 8.89 21.47
C LEU A 328 -16.05 8.97 22.83
N LYS A 329 -16.98 8.05 23.11
CA LYS A 329 -17.65 7.95 24.42
C LYS A 329 -16.65 7.75 25.55
N TRP A 330 -15.64 6.90 25.33
CA TRP A 330 -14.63 6.65 26.35
C TRP A 330 -13.69 7.83 26.57
N VAL A 331 -13.14 8.46 25.52
CA VAL A 331 -12.21 9.61 25.70
C VAL A 331 -12.90 10.83 26.31
N ARG A 332 -14.22 10.97 26.10
CA ARG A 332 -15.04 12.04 26.69
C ARG A 332 -15.50 11.78 28.11
N SER A 333 -15.44 10.53 28.59
CA SER A 333 -15.74 10.19 29.99
C SER A 333 -14.55 10.33 30.94
N GLN A 334 -13.37 10.71 30.42
CA GLN A 334 -12.14 10.85 31.20
C GLN A 334 -12.09 12.20 31.95
N ASP A 335 -11.21 12.31 32.94
CA ASP A 335 -11.00 13.54 33.72
C ASP A 335 -9.52 14.00 33.66
N PRO A 336 -9.19 15.14 33.03
CA PRO A 336 -10.09 15.96 32.20
C PRO A 336 -10.47 15.22 30.91
N PRO A 337 -11.65 15.51 30.33
CA PRO A 337 -12.08 14.83 29.12
C PRO A 337 -11.21 15.26 27.93
N CYS A 338 -10.99 14.35 26.98
CA CYS A 338 -10.23 14.68 25.78
C CYS A 338 -10.90 15.86 25.05
N PRO A 339 -10.17 16.94 24.72
CA PRO A 339 -10.76 18.07 24.03
C PRO A 339 -11.21 17.66 22.62
N TRP A 340 -12.14 18.43 22.05
CA TRP A 340 -12.59 18.34 20.65
C TRP A 340 -12.67 19.75 20.05
N ASN A 341 -12.89 19.86 18.75
CA ASN A 341 -13.12 21.13 18.06
C ASN A 341 -14.01 20.95 16.83
N GLY A 342 -14.30 22.05 16.12
CA GLY A 342 -15.12 22.08 14.89
C GLY A 342 -14.77 20.98 13.87
N TRP A 343 -13.48 20.66 13.78
CA TRP A 343 -12.96 19.65 12.86
C TRP A 343 -13.50 18.25 13.16
N THR A 344 -13.81 17.93 14.41
CA THR A 344 -14.33 16.60 14.82
C THR A 344 -15.65 16.27 14.12
N CYS A 345 -16.56 17.23 13.99
CA CYS A 345 -17.81 17.06 13.23
C CYS A 345 -17.54 16.97 11.72
N SER A 346 -16.70 17.86 11.17
CA SER A 346 -16.41 17.91 9.74
C SER A 346 -15.82 16.59 9.22
N VAL A 347 -14.90 15.96 9.96
CA VAL A 347 -14.33 14.66 9.57
C VAL A 347 -15.25 13.47 9.82
N ALA A 348 -16.20 13.54 10.77
CA ALA A 348 -17.25 12.55 10.89
C ALA A 348 -18.19 12.57 9.68
N ALA A 349 -18.50 13.77 9.18
CA ALA A 349 -19.29 13.95 7.97
C ALA A 349 -18.57 13.43 6.73
N GLY A 350 -17.29 13.79 6.56
CA GLY A 350 -16.47 13.32 5.45
C GLY A 350 -16.14 11.82 5.50
N GLY A 351 -16.22 11.19 6.68
CA GLY A 351 -16.09 9.73 6.84
C GLY A 351 -17.39 8.95 6.65
N GLY A 352 -18.53 9.61 6.44
CA GLY A 352 -19.80 8.90 6.28
C GLY A 352 -20.41 8.42 7.61
N HIS A 353 -20.04 9.00 8.75
CA HIS A 353 -20.40 8.49 10.08
C HIS A 353 -21.54 9.29 10.75
N LEU A 354 -22.77 9.14 10.24
CA LEU A 354 -23.95 9.86 10.72
C LEU A 354 -24.23 9.67 12.23
N GLU A 355 -24.09 8.45 12.75
CA GLU A 355 -24.36 8.18 14.17
C GLU A 355 -23.34 8.85 15.10
N VAL A 356 -22.10 9.04 14.64
CA VAL A 356 -21.10 9.83 15.35
C VAL A 356 -21.50 11.31 15.36
N LEU A 357 -21.92 11.87 14.22
CA LEU A 357 -22.40 13.26 14.13
C LEU A 357 -23.58 13.53 15.06
N LYS A 358 -24.59 12.66 15.04
CA LYS A 358 -25.75 12.76 15.95
C LYS A 358 -25.30 12.77 17.40
N TRP A 359 -24.43 11.83 17.77
CA TRP A 359 -23.93 11.74 19.14
C TRP A 359 -23.13 12.98 19.55
N LEU A 360 -22.27 13.52 18.68
CA LEU A 360 -21.48 14.74 18.94
C LEU A 360 -22.36 15.97 19.18
N ARG A 361 -23.52 16.05 18.51
CA ARG A 361 -24.51 17.12 18.68
C ARG A 361 -25.37 16.97 19.93
N ASP A 362 -25.55 15.75 20.41
CA ASP A 362 -26.32 15.43 21.63
C ASP A 362 -25.52 15.65 22.93
N GLN A 363 -24.25 16.05 22.86
CA GLN A 363 -23.42 16.30 24.04
C GLN A 363 -23.72 17.66 24.69
N ASP A 364 -23.40 17.80 25.99
CA ASP A 364 -23.52 19.06 26.73
C ASP A 364 -22.16 19.45 27.36
N PRO A 365 -21.49 20.54 26.89
CA PRO A 365 -21.84 21.31 25.70
C PRO A 365 -21.62 20.49 24.41
N PRO A 366 -22.34 20.79 23.32
CA PRO A 366 -22.17 20.08 22.05
C PRO A 366 -20.78 20.31 21.48
N CYS A 367 -20.31 19.36 20.65
CA CYS A 367 -19.09 19.60 19.89
C CYS A 367 -19.32 20.82 18.97
N PRO A 368 -18.40 21.81 18.97
CA PRO A 368 -18.47 22.90 18.00
C PRO A 368 -18.56 22.31 16.59
N TRP A 369 -19.32 22.94 15.72
CA TRP A 369 -19.48 22.47 14.35
C TRP A 369 -19.78 23.64 13.41
N SER A 370 -19.52 23.44 12.12
CA SER A 370 -19.89 24.36 11.05
C SER A 370 -20.69 23.57 10.02
N ARG A 371 -21.95 23.95 9.80
CA ARG A 371 -22.82 23.31 8.81
C ARG A 371 -22.19 23.33 7.42
N ILE A 372 -21.59 24.46 7.04
CA ILE A 372 -20.93 24.65 5.75
C ILE A 372 -19.73 23.70 5.61
N GLU A 373 -18.88 23.60 6.64
CA GLU A 373 -17.71 22.71 6.61
C GLU A 373 -18.12 21.24 6.59
N CYS A 374 -19.05 20.83 7.46
CA CYS A 374 -19.53 19.45 7.51
C CYS A 374 -20.19 19.03 6.19
N ARG A 375 -20.99 19.91 5.60
CA ARG A 375 -21.62 19.70 4.30
C ARG A 375 -20.60 19.63 3.16
N GLY A 376 -19.53 20.43 3.22
CA GLY A 376 -18.46 20.44 2.23
C GLY A 376 -17.59 19.18 2.26
N GLU A 377 -17.35 18.62 3.45
CA GLU A 377 -16.55 17.40 3.64
C GLU A 377 -17.33 16.11 3.30
N ALA A 378 -18.65 16.09 3.50
CA ALA A 378 -19.53 15.02 3.05
C ALA A 378 -19.58 14.98 1.51
N LYS A 379 -18.60 14.33 0.87
CA LYS A 379 -18.52 14.17 -0.60
C LYS A 379 -19.63 13.25 -1.14
N TYR A 380 -19.82 13.30 -2.46
CA TYR A 380 -20.91 12.78 -3.31
C TYR A 380 -21.58 11.43 -2.92
N ASP A 381 -20.95 10.56 -2.13
CA ASP A 381 -21.52 9.27 -1.68
C ASP A 381 -22.18 9.32 -0.28
N HIS A 382 -22.22 10.48 0.38
CA HIS A 382 -22.78 10.64 1.73
C HIS A 382 -24.06 11.50 1.76
N GLN A 383 -24.95 11.32 0.77
CA GLN A 383 -26.19 12.10 0.64
C GLN A 383 -27.05 12.08 1.91
N HIS A 384 -27.17 10.93 2.57
CA HIS A 384 -27.92 10.78 3.83
C HIS A 384 -27.39 11.65 4.97
N ILE A 385 -26.09 11.98 4.97
CA ILE A 385 -25.49 12.93 5.93
C ILE A 385 -25.81 14.36 5.53
N ILE A 386 -25.69 14.70 4.23
CA ILE A 386 -26.05 16.02 3.73
C ILE A 386 -27.51 16.34 4.06
N ASP A 387 -28.42 15.40 3.80
CA ASP A 387 -29.85 15.55 4.10
C ASP A 387 -30.10 15.78 5.58
N TRP A 388 -29.37 15.08 6.45
CA TRP A 388 -29.48 15.25 7.90
C TRP A 388 -28.91 16.59 8.37
N ILE A 389 -27.75 16.99 7.84
CA ILE A 389 -27.11 18.30 8.11
C ILE A 389 -28.05 19.42 7.67
N ASP A 390 -28.72 19.25 6.52
CA ASP A 390 -29.59 20.28 5.96
C ASP A 390 -30.89 20.48 6.75
N GLN A 391 -31.26 19.51 7.57
CA GLN A 391 -32.38 19.56 8.52
C GLN A 391 -32.02 20.22 9.86
N GLN A 392 -30.75 20.50 10.14
CA GLN A 392 -30.34 21.14 11.40
C GLN A 392 -30.50 22.67 11.32
N GLU A 393 -31.02 23.27 12.40
CA GLU A 393 -31.08 24.73 12.54
C GLU A 393 -29.67 25.32 12.71
N ASP A 394 -29.39 26.45 12.06
CA ASP A 394 -28.07 27.10 12.12
C ASP A 394 -27.95 27.82 13.47
N GLU A 395 -27.01 27.39 14.33
CA GLU A 395 -26.78 28.04 15.62
C GLU A 395 -26.31 29.50 15.46
N SER A 396 -25.80 29.89 14.28
CA SER A 396 -25.50 31.28 13.93
C SER A 396 -26.71 32.15 13.60
N ASP A 397 -27.88 31.56 13.33
CA ASP A 397 -29.12 32.33 13.10
C ASP A 397 -29.81 32.72 14.43
N VAL A 398 -29.45 32.08 15.54
CA VAL A 398 -30.12 32.27 16.84
C VAL A 398 -29.63 33.52 17.58
N GLU A 399 -28.40 34.00 17.32
CA GLU A 399 -27.92 35.28 17.88
C GLU A 399 -28.57 36.51 17.21
N PHE A 400 -29.16 36.38 16.02
CA PHE A 400 -29.85 37.50 15.36
C PHE A 400 -31.27 37.74 15.88
N PHE A 401 -31.90 36.76 16.52
CA PHE A 401 -33.29 36.84 17.01
C PHE A 401 -33.44 37.15 18.51
N HIS A 402 -32.34 37.29 19.27
CA HIS A 402 -32.40 37.69 20.69
C HIS A 402 -32.02 39.17 20.95
N VAL A 403 -31.85 39.98 19.90
CA VAL A 403 -31.55 41.43 19.99
C VAL A 403 -32.52 42.32 19.19
N MET A 404 -33.70 41.81 18.81
CA MET A 404 -34.84 42.64 18.37
C MET A 404 -36.05 42.37 19.27
#